data_AF-V4BLW0-F1
#
_entry.id   AF-V4BLW0-F1
#
_cell.length_a   1.000
_cell.length_b   1.000
_cell.length_c   1.000
_cell.angle_alpha   90.00
_cell.angle_beta   90.00
_cell.angle_gamma   90.00
#
_symmetry.space_group_name_H-M   'P 1'
#
loop_
_entity.id
_entity.type
_entity.pdbx_description
1 polymer ?
#
loop_
_entity_poly.entity_id
_entity_poly.type
_entity_poly.pdbx_seq_one_letter_code
_entity_poly.pdbx_strand_id
1 'polypeptide(L)'
;MASASNNCSTMLSASENCGNCLACMKRFSEHLKRVVFCVQRACEQIELLKERLRQIKVRYNRAKRDGQRALKHNLEMRYSIVKSALHIYQQYVERKETEFCVIKARIEIRMTAVLAGLGVHIPDSDSSSDDVSL
;
A
#
# COMPACT_ATOMS: atom_id res chain seq x y z
N MET A 1 -41.99 6.78 -42.73
CA MET A 1 -41.08 5.85 -43.42
C MET A 1 -39.79 5.81 -42.63
N ALA A 2 -39.47 4.63 -42.11
CA ALA A 2 -38.30 4.38 -41.28
C ALA A 2 -37.05 4.28 -42.16
N SER A 3 -35.95 4.89 -41.71
CA SER A 3 -34.60 4.59 -42.19
C SER A 3 -33.73 4.33 -40.97
N ALA A 4 -33.70 3.06 -40.58
CA ALA A 4 -32.62 2.46 -39.82
C ALA A 4 -31.42 2.19 -40.77
N SER A 5 -30.28 1.81 -40.17
CA SER A 5 -29.01 1.42 -40.83
C SER A 5 -28.15 2.61 -41.27
N ASN A 6 -26.93 2.83 -40.82
CA ASN A 6 -25.88 1.92 -40.36
C ASN A 6 -24.95 2.71 -39.45
N ASN A 7 -24.70 2.29 -38.20
CA ASN A 7 -23.54 2.75 -37.40
C ASN A 7 -23.20 1.74 -36.28
N CYS A 8 -23.55 0.46 -36.45
CA CYS A 8 -23.32 -0.59 -35.44
C CYS A 8 -22.23 -1.60 -35.87
N SER A 9 -21.14 -1.11 -36.48
CA SER A 9 -20.04 -1.99 -36.93
C SER A 9 -18.64 -1.54 -36.48
N THR A 10 -18.50 -0.38 -35.83
CA THR A 10 -17.18 0.17 -35.45
C THR A 10 -16.83 -0.01 -33.96
N MET A 11 -17.68 -0.66 -33.17
CA MET A 11 -17.49 -0.86 -31.72
C MET A 11 -16.96 -2.26 -31.33
N LEU A 12 -16.67 -3.14 -32.29
CA LEU A 12 -16.19 -4.49 -32.03
C LEU A 12 -14.66 -4.66 -32.17
N SER A 13 -13.95 -3.72 -32.79
CA SER A 13 -12.51 -3.81 -33.04
C SER A 13 -11.62 -3.21 -31.93
N ALA A 14 -12.19 -2.65 -30.86
CA ALA A 14 -11.41 -2.18 -29.71
C ALA A 14 -11.24 -3.24 -28.60
N SER A 15 -11.79 -4.44 -28.78
CA SER A 15 -11.71 -5.54 -27.79
C SER A 15 -10.39 -6.33 -27.83
N GLU A 16 -9.52 -6.07 -28.81
CA GLU A 16 -8.30 -6.85 -29.05
C GLU A 16 -7.05 -6.33 -28.31
N ASN A 17 -7.14 -5.23 -27.55
CA ASN A 17 -5.98 -4.67 -26.84
C ASN A 17 -5.83 -5.08 -25.37
N CYS A 18 -6.61 -6.05 -24.88
CA CYS A 18 -6.19 -6.79 -23.69
C CYS A 18 -5.21 -7.90 -24.12
N GLY A 19 -3.98 -7.51 -24.46
CA GLY A 19 -2.89 -8.44 -24.75
C GLY A 19 -2.66 -9.38 -23.56
N ASN A 20 -3.34 -10.52 -23.59
CA ASN A 20 -3.43 -11.57 -22.58
C ASN A 20 -3.93 -11.12 -21.19
N CYS A 21 -5.24 -11.27 -20.94
CA CYS A 21 -5.85 -11.22 -19.60
C CYS A 21 -5.03 -12.00 -18.55
N LEU A 22 -4.40 -13.12 -18.95
CA LEU A 22 -3.50 -13.90 -18.11
C LEU A 22 -2.23 -13.14 -17.66
N ALA A 23 -1.62 -12.36 -18.54
CA ALA A 23 -0.45 -11.54 -18.21
C ALA A 23 -0.84 -10.40 -17.25
N CYS A 24 -2.02 -9.82 -17.46
CA CYS A 24 -2.56 -8.80 -16.58
C CYS A 24 -2.87 -9.35 -15.16
N MET A 25 -3.50 -10.51 -15.07
CA MET A 25 -3.76 -11.21 -13.81
C MET A 25 -2.47 -11.59 -13.07
N LYS A 26 -1.43 -12.02 -13.80
CA LYS A 26 -0.10 -12.28 -13.22
C LYS A 26 0.50 -11.03 -12.59
N ARG A 27 0.47 -9.89 -13.29
CA ARG A 27 0.97 -8.60 -12.76
C ARG A 27 0.26 -8.19 -11.47
N PHE A 28 -1.06 -8.32 -11.40
CA PHE A 28 -1.81 -8.03 -10.17
C PHE A 28 -1.44 -8.96 -9.01
N SER A 29 -1.27 -10.26 -9.28
CA SER A 29 -0.86 -11.22 -8.25
C SER A 29 0.54 -10.92 -7.71
N GLU A 30 1.49 -10.58 -8.59
CA GLU A 30 2.84 -10.17 -8.18
C GLU A 30 2.81 -8.88 -7.37
N HIS A 31 2.00 -7.90 -7.79
CA HIS A 31 1.85 -6.65 -7.07
C HIS A 31 1.25 -6.87 -5.67
N LEU A 32 0.18 -7.69 -5.55
CA LEU A 32 -0.38 -8.08 -4.27
C LEU A 32 0.66 -8.77 -3.36
N LYS A 33 1.45 -9.70 -3.90
CA LYS A 33 2.51 -10.37 -3.13
C LYS A 33 3.54 -9.37 -2.59
N ARG A 34 3.93 -8.37 -3.39
CA ARG A 34 4.84 -7.30 -2.96
C ARG A 34 4.21 -6.46 -1.86
N VAL A 35 2.96 -6.03 -2.01
CA VAL A 35 2.26 -5.24 -1.00
C VAL A 35 2.18 -5.99 0.33
N VAL A 36 1.76 -7.26 0.30
CA VAL A 36 1.68 -8.10 1.51
C VAL A 36 3.06 -8.27 2.17
N PHE A 37 4.10 -8.52 1.38
CA PHE A 37 5.46 -8.62 1.91
C PHE A 37 5.92 -7.32 2.58
N CYS A 38 5.69 -6.16 1.95
CA CYS A 38 6.07 -4.87 2.51
C CYS A 38 5.30 -4.55 3.79
N VAL A 39 4.00 -4.85 3.86
CA VAL A 39 3.17 -4.68 5.07
C VAL A 39 3.71 -5.55 6.19
N GLN A 40 3.99 -6.83 5.91
CA GLN A 40 4.54 -7.75 6.90
C GLN A 40 5.85 -7.21 7.49
N ARG A 41 6.76 -6.73 6.63
CA ARG A 41 8.02 -6.13 7.07
C ARG A 41 7.82 -4.86 7.89
N ALA A 42 6.88 -3.99 7.50
CA ALA A 42 6.57 -2.79 8.26
C ALA A 42 6.00 -3.13 9.65
N CYS A 43 5.14 -4.15 9.77
CA CYS A 43 4.64 -4.64 11.04
C CYS A 43 5.76 -5.18 11.95
N GLU A 44 6.73 -5.92 11.40
CA GLU A 44 7.92 -6.35 12.14
C GLU A 44 8.71 -5.15 12.69
N GLN A 45 8.91 -4.10 11.87
CA GLN A 45 9.60 -2.89 12.31
C GLN A 45 8.84 -2.13 13.41
N ILE A 46 7.51 -2.08 13.32
CA ILE A 46 6.65 -1.49 14.35
C ILE A 46 6.88 -2.15 15.71
N GLU A 47 6.91 -3.48 15.77
CA GLU A 47 7.14 -4.20 17.01
C GLU A 47 8.54 -3.96 17.59
N LEU A 48 9.57 -3.92 16.74
CA LEU A 48 10.93 -3.58 17.17
C LEU A 48 11.02 -2.16 17.73
N LEU A 49 10.35 -1.19 17.10
CA LEU A 49 10.34 0.20 17.55
C LEU A 49 9.56 0.39 18.85
N LYS A 50 8.44 -0.33 19.04
CA LYS A 50 7.70 -0.35 20.31
C LYS A 50 8.56 -0.86 21.46
N GLU A 51 9.27 -1.98 21.24
CA GLU A 51 10.19 -2.51 22.24
C GLU A 51 11.33 -1.52 22.53
N ARG A 52 11.85 -0.85 21.50
CA ARG A 52 12.88 0.17 21.68
C ARG A 52 12.38 1.36 22.51
N LEU A 53 11.16 1.84 22.30
CA LEU A 53 10.54 2.88 23.13
C LEU A 53 10.43 2.44 24.59
N ARG A 54 10.01 1.20 24.84
CA ARG A 54 9.93 0.63 26.19
C ARG A 54 11.28 0.65 26.89
N GLN A 55 12.34 0.21 26.21
CA GLN A 55 13.71 0.21 26.75
C GLN A 55 14.21 1.62 27.06
N ILE A 56 13.98 2.58 26.15
CA ILE A 56 14.37 3.98 26.35
C ILE A 56 13.63 4.55 27.57
N LYS A 57 12.34 4.28 27.71
CA LYS A 57 11.52 4.74 28.83
C LYS A 57 12.02 4.22 30.18
N VAL A 58 12.43 2.95 30.25
CA VAL A 58 13.04 2.37 31.46
C VAL A 58 14.33 3.11 31.83
N ARG A 59 15.22 3.34 30.87
CA ARG A 59 16.49 4.07 31.10
C ARG A 59 16.25 5.52 31.47
N TYR A 60 15.26 6.16 30.84
CA TYR A 60 14.86 7.53 31.13
C TYR A 60 14.41 7.68 32.58
N ASN A 61 13.55 6.76 33.05
CA ASN A 61 13.09 6.77 34.43
C ASN A 61 14.23 6.58 35.43
N ARG A 62 15.22 5.74 35.10
CA ARG A 62 16.44 5.59 35.92
C ARG A 62 17.25 6.90 35.95
N ALA A 63 17.58 7.46 34.80
CA ALA A 63 18.30 8.72 34.68
C ALA A 63 17.60 9.88 35.42
N LYS A 64 16.26 9.91 35.40
CA LYS A 64 15.44 10.88 36.13
C LYS A 64 15.57 10.70 37.65
N ARG A 65 15.50 9.45 38.16
CA ARG A 65 15.67 9.16 39.59
C ARG A 65 17.09 9.49 40.08
N ASP A 66 18.09 9.20 39.26
CA ASP A 66 19.50 9.36 39.61
C ASP A 66 20.01 10.80 39.37
N GLY A 67 19.14 11.74 38.99
CA GLY A 67 19.49 13.15 38.78
C GLY A 67 20.37 13.42 37.54
N GLN A 68 20.50 12.47 36.62
CA GLN A 68 21.42 12.54 35.47
C GLN A 68 20.81 13.38 34.33
N ARG A 69 20.86 14.71 34.46
CA ARG A 69 20.18 15.66 33.55
C ARG A 69 20.58 15.53 32.08
N ALA A 70 21.87 15.41 31.78
CA ALA A 70 22.36 15.28 30.40
C ALA A 70 21.89 13.97 29.74
N LEU A 71 22.00 12.85 30.47
CA LEU A 71 21.52 11.55 29.99
C LEU A 71 20.00 11.57 29.79
N LYS A 72 19.26 12.17 30.73
CA LYS A 72 17.80 12.34 30.63
C LYS A 72 17.42 13.05 29.34
N HIS A 73 18.05 14.19 29.04
CA HIS A 73 17.78 14.96 27.83
C HIS A 73 18.13 14.18 26.55
N ASN A 74 19.26 13.47 26.55
CA ASN A 74 19.63 12.61 25.43
C ASN A 74 18.59 11.50 25.18
N LEU A 75 18.06 10.89 26.25
CA LEU A 75 17.02 9.86 26.16
C LEU A 75 15.68 10.43 25.70
N GLU A 76 15.33 11.67 26.06
CA GLU A 76 14.15 12.38 25.53
C GLU A 76 14.25 12.57 24.01
N MET A 77 15.39 13.04 23.52
CA MET A 77 15.61 13.20 22.08
C MET A 77 15.52 11.86 21.35
N ARG A 78 16.18 10.82 21.86
CA ARG A 78 16.11 9.47 21.28
C ARG A 78 14.69 8.91 21.28
N TYR A 79 13.95 9.13 22.36
CA TYR A 79 12.54 8.71 22.45
C TYR A 79 11.70 9.39 21.36
N SER A 80 11.88 10.70 21.16
CA SER A 80 11.18 11.47 20.13
C SER A 80 11.45 10.91 18.73
N ILE A 81 12.72 10.68 18.38
CA ILE A 81 13.12 10.15 17.07
C ILE A 81 12.50 8.76 16.83
N VAL A 82 12.60 7.86 17.81
CA VAL A 82 12.03 6.50 17.68
C VAL A 82 10.50 6.55 17.57
N LYS A 83 9.84 7.47 18.29
CA LYS A 83 8.39 7.65 18.22
C LYS A 83 7.95 8.16 16.84
N SER A 84 8.69 9.10 16.26
CA SER A 84 8.43 9.58 14.89
C SER A 84 8.62 8.47 13.86
N ALA A 85 9.69 7.68 13.97
CA ALA A 85 9.91 6.53 13.10
C ALA A 85 8.76 5.50 13.20
N LEU A 86 8.29 5.19 14.41
CA LEU A 86 7.14 4.32 14.64
C LEU A 86 5.89 4.86 13.92
N HIS A 87 5.62 6.15 14.04
CA HIS A 87 4.48 6.78 13.38
C HIS A 87 4.56 6.67 11.85
N ILE A 88 5.74 6.88 11.26
CA ILE A 88 5.95 6.73 9.81
C ILE A 88 5.64 5.31 9.34
N TYR A 89 6.08 4.28 10.08
CA TYR A 89 5.76 2.89 9.73
C TYR A 89 4.27 2.58 9.88
N GLN A 90 3.59 3.13 10.90
CA GLN A 90 2.14 2.98 11.05
C GLN A 90 1.39 3.58 9.85
N GLN A 91 1.75 4.82 9.46
CA GLN A 91 1.19 5.46 8.27
C GLN A 91 1.51 4.70 6.98
N TYR A 92 2.69 4.09 6.89
CA TYR A 92 3.05 3.24 5.75
C TYR A 92 2.14 2.02 5.64
N VAL A 93 1.87 1.33 6.75
CA VAL A 93 0.95 0.19 6.79
C VAL A 93 -0.45 0.61 6.35
N GLU A 94 -1.00 1.69 6.91
CA GLU A 94 -2.33 2.21 6.54
C GLU A 94 -2.44 2.54 5.03
N ARG A 95 -1.39 3.17 4.46
CA ARG A 95 -1.33 3.44 3.01
C ARG A 95 -1.31 2.15 2.19
N LYS A 96 -0.52 1.15 2.60
CA LYS A 96 -0.41 -0.12 1.88
C LYS A 96 -1.66 -0.99 2.02
N GLU A 97 -2.37 -0.94 3.14
CA GLU A 97 -3.69 -1.57 3.29
C GLU A 97 -4.72 -0.96 2.33
N THR A 98 -4.70 0.36 2.18
CA THR A 98 -5.55 1.05 1.20
C THR A 98 -5.22 0.60 -0.22
N GLU A 99 -3.95 0.52 -0.58
CA GLU A 99 -3.47 0.00 -1.87
C GLU A 99 -3.93 -1.45 -2.10
N PHE A 100 -3.81 -2.32 -1.09
CA PHE A 100 -4.29 -3.70 -1.15
C PHE A 100 -5.79 -3.78 -1.45
N CYS A 101 -6.60 -2.98 -0.76
CA CYS A 101 -8.05 -2.92 -0.98
C CYS A 101 -8.40 -2.50 -2.42
N VAL A 102 -7.70 -1.51 -2.96
CA VAL A 102 -7.89 -1.05 -4.35
C VAL A 102 -7.54 -2.17 -5.35
N ILE A 103 -6.41 -2.85 -5.17
CA ILE A 103 -5.99 -3.93 -6.08
C ILE A 103 -6.98 -5.10 -6.00
N LYS A 104 -7.39 -5.48 -4.79
CA LYS A 104 -8.36 -6.55 -4.56
C LYS A 104 -9.69 -6.25 -5.26
N ALA A 105 -10.22 -5.04 -5.10
CA ALA A 105 -11.45 -4.62 -5.76
C ALA A 105 -11.32 -4.64 -7.30
N ARG A 106 -10.17 -4.19 -7.85
CA ARG A 106 -9.91 -4.25 -9.30
C ARG A 106 -9.93 -5.69 -9.82
N ILE A 107 -9.34 -6.63 -9.09
CA ILE A 107 -9.35 -8.05 -9.45
C ILE A 107 -10.77 -8.61 -9.41
N GLU A 108 -11.53 -8.31 -8.36
CA GLU A 108 -12.92 -8.77 -8.21
C GLU A 108 -13.82 -8.26 -9.35
N ILE A 109 -13.71 -6.98 -9.72
CA ILE A 109 -14.46 -6.40 -10.84
C ILE A 109 -14.07 -7.06 -12.16
N ARG A 110 -12.76 -7.19 -12.45
CA ARG A 110 -12.28 -7.82 -13.70
C ARG A 110 -12.71 -9.30 -13.79
N MET A 111 -12.62 -10.04 -12.68
CA MET A 111 -13.03 -11.44 -12.63
C MET A 111 -14.55 -11.60 -12.81
N THR A 112 -15.35 -10.74 -12.18
CA THR A 112 -16.80 -10.72 -12.36
C THR A 112 -17.18 -10.37 -13.80
N ALA A 113 -16.50 -9.40 -14.41
CA ALA A 113 -16.70 -9.02 -15.81
C ALA A 113 -16.40 -10.18 -16.78
N VAL A 114 -15.29 -10.89 -16.56
CA VAL A 114 -14.93 -12.09 -17.34
C VAL A 114 -16.00 -13.18 -17.21
N LEU A 115 -16.48 -13.45 -15.99
CA LEU A 115 -17.52 -14.46 -15.74
C LEU A 115 -18.88 -14.06 -16.34
N ALA A 116 -19.19 -12.76 -16.36
CA ALA A 116 -20.43 -12.23 -16.93
C ALA A 116 -20.38 -12.04 -18.46
N GLY A 117 -19.24 -12.27 -19.11
CA GLY A 117 -19.07 -12.04 -20.55
C GLY A 117 -19.06 -10.56 -20.95
N LEU A 118 -18.79 -9.65 -20.00
CA LEU A 118 -18.77 -8.20 -20.22
C LEU A 118 -17.33 -7.72 -20.45
N GLY A 119 -17.08 -7.04 -21.57
CA GLY A 119 -15.81 -6.34 -21.82
C GLY A 119 -15.75 -5.05 -21.01
N VAL A 120 -15.09 -5.06 -19.84
CA VAL A 120 -14.94 -3.86 -19.00
C VAL A 120 -13.54 -3.27 -19.17
N HIS A 121 -13.48 -2.06 -19.72
CA HIS A 121 -12.27 -1.23 -19.74
C HIS A 121 -12.17 -0.46 -18.41
N ILE A 122 -11.32 -0.92 -17.50
CA ILE A 122 -10.98 -0.17 -16.28
C ILE A 122 -9.69 0.59 -16.56
N PRO A 123 -9.69 1.94 -16.53
CA PRO A 123 -8.49 2.72 -16.80
C PRO A 123 -7.38 2.34 -15.81
N ASP A 124 -6.22 2.02 -16.35
CA ASP A 124 -5.01 1.78 -15.57
C ASP A 124 -4.62 3.12 -14.93
N SER A 125 -4.99 3.32 -13.67
CA SER A 125 -4.38 4.40 -12.89
C SER A 125 -2.99 3.93 -12.53
N ASP A 126 -2.00 4.43 -13.28
CA ASP A 126 -0.59 4.38 -12.93
C ASP A 126 -0.39 5.13 -11.62
N SER A 127 -0.56 4.43 -10.51
CA SER A 127 -0.03 4.89 -9.22
C SER A 127 1.47 4.60 -9.19
N SER A 128 2.24 5.29 -10.03
CA SER A 128 3.66 5.51 -9.78
C SER A 128 3.75 6.56 -8.67
N SER A 129 4.01 6.10 -7.45
CA SER A 129 4.47 6.96 -6.37
C SER A 129 5.74 6.36 -5.80
N ASP A 130 6.74 6.21 -6.68
CA ASP A 130 8.14 6.17 -6.29
C ASP A 130 8.62 7.63 -6.19
N ASP A 131 8.23 8.30 -5.11
CA ASP A 131 8.95 9.49 -4.64
C ASP A 131 8.74 9.59 -3.13
N VAL A 132 9.54 8.81 -2.39
CA VAL A 132 9.87 9.13 -1.00
C VAL A 132 11.23 9.80 -1.06
N SER A 133 11.23 11.09 -1.36
CA SER A 133 12.37 11.95 -1.04
C SER A 133 12.45 12.08 0.50
N LEU A 134 13.61 11.71 1.03
CA LEU A 134 14.00 11.77 2.44
C LEU A 134 13.99 13.20 3.00
#